data_AF-A0A0H4X0P0-F1
#
_entry.id   AF-A0A0H4X0P0-F1
#
_cell.length_a   1.000
_cell.length_b   1.000
_cell.length_c   1.000
_cell.angle_alpha   90.00
_cell.angle_beta   90.00
_cell.angle_gamma   90.00
#
_symmetry.space_group_name_H-M   'P 1'
#
loop_
_entity.id
_entity.type
_entity.pdbx_description
1 polymer ?
#
loop_
_entity_poly.entity_id
_entity_poly.type
_entity_poly.pdbx_seq_one_letter_code
_entity_poly.pdbx_strand_id
1 'polypeptide(L)'
;MTPTGPVSPSRARHALWVIPLIPLVLGCVGWWWLNRLGAASVDSDAAEVVSPGAAASAPERSRRAPGVKSPGPVMGVAVQGQARSPEDEKRAAERHLWEQRLARAKQALASYMKATRYPPESRPASEHPDQMELAEPERTRPLSRDSSDVQLRLKQDRVFVVGDEVVHFFVGCEDARRMPRPCQVVSATAHEAEHMPGADSVVPVPLVFSDDGAGGDALSSDGTFTGRFQPSKQGFPLYSGTLRVDVQVRSGGTEGSAFFDIMYTPSPPAKFTGRVREVLEQGSLQLYLGIRVQKAGRYVVAGRVDDESGMPFAHVSFNEELRQGDQEVKLTIAGNLVLDEAPTFPLKLRDVEGFLLKERGDPDRELMTSLRGYVHTTNDYPESVFSNAEWQSEERQRYLDELNRDVQGVLMRLETYDETPPPPPP
;
A
#
# COMPACT_ATOMS: atom_id res chain seq x y z
N MET A 1 -41.52 -33.07 28.63
CA MET A 1 -42.67 -32.81 27.73
C MET A 1 -42.23 -31.76 26.73
N THR A 2 -41.86 -32.22 25.55
CA THR A 2 -41.67 -31.42 24.33
C THR A 2 -43.04 -31.04 23.75
N PRO A 3 -43.08 -30.01 22.89
CA PRO A 3 -43.75 -30.23 21.62
C PRO A 3 -42.86 -29.80 20.45
N THR A 4 -42.54 -30.79 19.64
CA THR A 4 -42.01 -30.72 18.28
C THR A 4 -43.12 -30.35 17.30
N GLY A 5 -42.84 -29.42 16.39
CA GLY A 5 -43.66 -29.13 15.20
C GLY A 5 -42.75 -29.04 13.96
N PRO A 6 -43.04 -29.77 12.86
CA PRO A 6 -42.17 -29.91 11.68
C PRO A 6 -42.59 -28.98 10.52
N VAL A 7 -41.72 -28.85 9.50
CA VAL A 7 -41.94 -28.68 8.02
C VAL A 7 -40.59 -28.17 7.48
N SER A 8 -39.75 -28.89 6.72
CA SER A 8 -39.81 -29.55 5.40
C SER A 8 -38.81 -28.86 4.45
N PRO A 9 -38.03 -29.58 3.61
CA PRO A 9 -36.81 -29.06 2.99
C PRO A 9 -37.03 -28.60 1.53
N SER A 10 -36.40 -27.51 1.12
CA SER A 10 -36.35 -27.09 -0.29
C SER A 10 -34.95 -27.25 -0.89
N ARG A 11 -34.94 -27.92 -2.04
CA ARG A 11 -33.80 -28.33 -2.87
C ARG A 11 -32.99 -27.17 -3.49
N ALA A 12 -31.68 -27.43 -3.55
CA ALA A 12 -30.75 -27.27 -4.65
C ALA A 12 -31.05 -26.25 -5.77
N ARG A 13 -30.08 -25.34 -6.00
CA ARG A 13 -29.70 -24.91 -7.36
C ARG A 13 -28.18 -24.81 -7.49
N HIS A 14 -27.65 -25.63 -8.38
CA HIS A 14 -26.33 -25.50 -8.98
C HIS A 14 -26.28 -24.21 -9.81
N ALA A 15 -25.18 -23.47 -9.73
CA ALA A 15 -24.78 -22.52 -10.75
C ALA A 15 -23.27 -22.66 -10.98
N LEU A 16 -22.93 -23.39 -12.04
CA LEU A 16 -21.64 -23.31 -12.73
C LEU A 16 -21.47 -21.89 -13.25
N TRP A 17 -20.34 -21.24 -12.97
CA TRP A 17 -19.82 -20.19 -13.85
C TRP A 17 -18.31 -20.36 -14.06
N VAL A 18 -17.96 -20.20 -15.33
CA VAL A 18 -16.67 -20.43 -15.98
C VAL A 18 -15.76 -19.23 -15.76
N ILE A 19 -14.51 -19.45 -15.36
CA ILE A 19 -13.46 -18.43 -15.29
C ILE A 19 -12.52 -18.62 -16.48
N PRO A 20 -12.31 -17.62 -17.36
CA PRO A 20 -11.19 -17.61 -18.28
C PRO A 20 -9.94 -16.97 -17.66
N LEU A 21 -8.81 -17.65 -17.86
CA LEU A 21 -7.43 -17.22 -17.65
C LEU A 21 -7.05 -16.04 -18.57
N ILE A 22 -6.44 -14.97 -18.01
CA ILE A 22 -5.52 -14.06 -18.72
C ILE A 22 -4.36 -13.69 -17.78
N PRO A 23 -3.08 -13.70 -18.25
CA PRO A 23 -1.89 -13.51 -17.43
C PRO A 23 -1.53 -12.03 -17.25
N LEU A 24 -0.96 -11.66 -16.09
CA LEU A 24 -0.45 -10.31 -15.81
C LEU A 24 1.07 -10.32 -15.76
N VAL A 25 1.63 -9.46 -16.61
CA VAL A 25 3.03 -9.19 -16.91
C VAL A 25 3.39 -7.84 -16.28
N LEU A 26 4.51 -7.80 -15.54
CA LEU A 26 5.34 -6.65 -15.11
C LEU A 26 4.73 -5.68 -14.06
N GLY A 27 5.43 -5.23 -13.03
CA GLY A 27 6.88 -5.15 -12.79
C GLY A 27 7.40 -3.74 -13.05
N CYS A 28 7.94 -3.10 -12.00
CA CYS A 28 8.89 -1.97 -12.02
C CYS A 28 8.34 -0.52 -12.11
N VAL A 29 7.82 0.05 -11.00
CA VAL A 29 7.88 1.52 -10.75
C VAL A 29 8.21 1.89 -9.28
N GLY A 30 8.55 0.91 -8.42
CA GLY A 30 8.79 1.15 -6.98
C GLY A 30 10.20 1.62 -6.56
N TRP A 31 11.13 1.83 -7.49
CA TRP A 31 12.55 2.06 -7.13
C TRP A 31 12.89 3.54 -6.85
N TRP A 32 12.11 4.51 -7.32
CA TRP A 32 12.62 5.90 -7.36
C TRP A 32 12.51 6.70 -6.05
N TRP A 33 11.82 6.22 -5.01
CA TRP A 33 11.60 6.98 -3.78
C TRP A 33 12.53 6.65 -2.60
N LEU A 34 13.36 5.59 -2.69
CA LEU A 34 14.18 5.13 -1.55
C LEU A 34 15.63 5.66 -1.51
N ASN A 35 16.08 6.46 -2.48
CA ASN A 35 17.50 6.87 -2.60
C ASN A 35 17.80 8.34 -2.26
N ARG A 36 16.94 9.04 -1.51
CA ARG A 36 17.17 10.45 -1.15
C ARG A 36 17.62 10.71 0.30
N LEU A 37 18.10 9.69 1.00
CA LEU A 37 18.82 9.84 2.27
C LEU A 37 20.15 9.08 2.19
N GLY A 38 21.20 9.73 1.68
CA GLY A 38 22.54 9.15 1.66
C GLY A 38 23.46 9.75 0.59
N ALA A 39 23.91 11.00 0.78
CA ALA A 39 25.00 11.57 0.01
C ALA A 39 26.06 12.13 0.97
N ALA A 40 27.05 11.31 1.31
CA ALA A 40 28.38 11.76 1.73
C ALA A 40 29.38 10.59 1.67
N SER A 41 30.07 10.46 0.54
CA SER A 41 31.53 10.26 0.41
C SER A 41 31.87 9.51 -0.88
N VAL A 42 32.63 10.20 -1.72
CA VAL A 42 33.23 9.75 -2.98
C VAL A 42 34.43 8.86 -2.67
N ASP A 43 34.56 7.70 -3.32
CA ASP A 43 35.79 7.30 -4.01
C ASP A 43 35.59 6.09 -4.94
N SER A 44 35.74 6.36 -6.24
CA SER A 44 36.61 5.68 -7.24
C SER A 44 36.86 4.17 -7.13
N ASP A 45 36.34 3.34 -8.04
CA ASP A 45 37.09 2.85 -9.23
C ASP A 45 36.35 1.75 -10.05
N ALA A 46 36.40 1.95 -11.37
CA ALA A 46 36.54 1.04 -12.51
C ALA A 46 35.86 -0.35 -12.69
N ALA A 47 35.44 -0.55 -13.95
CA ALA A 47 35.39 -1.79 -14.76
C ALA A 47 34.14 -2.70 -14.58
N GLU A 48 33.58 -3.41 -15.57
CA GLU A 48 33.87 -3.66 -16.98
C GLU A 48 32.61 -4.24 -17.65
N VAL A 49 32.43 -4.01 -18.95
CA VAL A 49 31.36 -4.53 -19.80
C VAL A 49 31.80 -5.83 -20.46
N VAL A 50 31.00 -6.91 -20.39
CA VAL A 50 31.03 -7.98 -21.41
C VAL A 50 29.65 -8.62 -21.59
N SER A 51 29.13 -8.59 -22.82
CA SER A 51 28.19 -9.58 -23.36
C SER A 51 28.88 -10.35 -24.48
N PRO A 52 28.64 -11.65 -24.67
CA PRO A 52 28.98 -12.37 -25.88
C PRO A 52 27.74 -12.67 -26.75
N GLY A 53 27.93 -12.65 -28.06
CA GLY A 53 26.92 -12.96 -29.08
C GLY A 53 27.08 -14.33 -29.75
N ALA A 54 26.57 -14.40 -30.99
CA ALA A 54 26.71 -15.43 -32.05
C ALA A 54 25.88 -16.73 -31.85
N ALA A 55 25.35 -17.46 -32.87
CA ALA A 55 25.23 -17.34 -34.33
C ALA A 55 24.37 -18.52 -34.88
N ALA A 56 24.07 -18.48 -36.20
CA ALA A 56 23.98 -19.61 -37.17
C ALA A 56 22.61 -20.23 -37.63
N SER A 57 22.19 -19.82 -38.84
CA SER A 57 22.02 -20.58 -40.12
C SER A 57 21.34 -21.98 -40.26
N ALA A 58 20.17 -22.01 -40.98
CA ALA A 58 19.64 -22.83 -42.14
C ALA A 58 19.98 -24.35 -42.37
N PRO A 59 19.35 -25.17 -43.28
CA PRO A 59 18.43 -24.89 -44.43
C PRO A 59 17.30 -25.92 -44.83
N GLU A 60 16.52 -25.56 -45.87
CA GLU A 60 15.86 -26.31 -47.01
C GLU A 60 14.87 -27.50 -46.87
N ARG A 61 13.66 -27.39 -47.49
CA ARG A 61 13.32 -28.01 -48.81
C ARG A 61 11.92 -27.66 -49.36
N SER A 62 11.86 -27.66 -50.69
CA SER A 62 10.82 -27.17 -51.61
C SER A 62 9.81 -28.24 -52.09
N ARG A 63 8.58 -27.82 -52.43
CA ARG A 63 7.70 -28.48 -53.43
C ARG A 63 6.91 -27.42 -54.22
N ARG A 64 6.84 -27.62 -55.55
CA ARG A 64 6.35 -26.71 -56.60
C ARG A 64 5.26 -27.41 -57.43
N ALA A 65 4.26 -26.68 -57.93
CA ALA A 65 3.67 -26.70 -59.30
C ALA A 65 2.33 -25.88 -59.32
N PRO A 66 1.69 -25.56 -60.48
CA PRO A 66 2.10 -24.45 -61.36
C PRO A 66 0.93 -23.54 -61.85
N GLY A 67 1.29 -22.33 -62.32
CA GLY A 67 0.85 -21.80 -63.63
C GLY A 67 -0.38 -20.89 -63.73
N VAL A 68 -0.17 -19.57 -63.85
CA VAL A 68 -0.99 -18.64 -64.66
C VAL A 68 -0.07 -17.59 -65.31
N LYS A 69 -0.35 -17.23 -66.56
CA LYS A 69 0.48 -16.41 -67.47
C LYS A 69 0.25 -14.88 -67.31
N SER A 70 1.36 -14.13 -67.38
CA SER A 70 1.65 -12.80 -67.99
C SER A 70 0.60 -11.65 -67.93
N PRO A 71 1.02 -10.39 -67.66
CA PRO A 71 1.91 -9.63 -68.55
C PRO A 71 3.06 -8.88 -67.83
N GLY A 72 4.12 -8.57 -68.57
CA GLY A 72 5.39 -8.07 -68.03
C GLY A 72 5.32 -6.66 -67.42
N PRO A 73 6.19 -6.36 -66.44
CA PRO A 73 6.46 -4.99 -66.05
C PRO A 73 7.79 -4.51 -66.66
N VAL A 74 7.67 -3.44 -67.44
CA VAL A 74 8.50 -2.24 -67.49
C VAL A 74 9.76 -2.27 -66.61
N MET A 75 10.91 -1.93 -67.20
CA MET A 75 12.12 -1.54 -66.48
C MET A 75 11.82 -0.40 -65.49
N GLY A 76 11.51 -0.76 -64.25
CA GLY A 76 11.52 0.13 -63.11
C GLY A 76 12.95 0.31 -62.67
N VAL A 77 13.48 1.50 -62.93
CA VAL A 77 14.74 2.02 -62.40
C VAL A 77 14.90 1.59 -60.95
N ALA A 78 15.97 0.86 -60.66
CA ALA A 78 16.45 0.69 -59.30
C ALA A 78 16.75 2.10 -58.77
N VAL A 79 15.84 2.65 -57.97
CA VAL A 79 16.15 3.77 -57.09
C VAL A 79 17.17 3.21 -56.13
N GLN A 80 18.45 3.36 -56.48
CA GLN A 80 19.54 3.30 -55.54
C GLN A 80 19.13 4.22 -54.39
N GLY A 81 18.85 3.63 -53.22
CA GLY A 81 18.70 4.39 -52.00
C GLY A 81 19.97 5.21 -51.87
N GLN A 82 19.87 6.53 -52.11
CA GLN A 82 20.95 7.45 -51.81
C GLN A 82 21.28 7.21 -50.35
N ALA A 83 22.50 6.71 -50.08
CA ALA A 83 23.02 6.65 -48.74
C ALA A 83 22.88 8.06 -48.16
N ARG A 84 22.13 8.20 -47.06
CA ARG A 84 21.96 9.48 -46.38
C ARG A 84 23.34 10.03 -46.08
N SER A 85 23.52 11.34 -46.23
CA SER A 85 24.80 11.93 -45.83
C SER A 85 25.00 11.67 -44.32
N PRO A 86 26.24 11.50 -43.84
CA PRO A 86 26.52 11.37 -42.41
C PRO A 86 25.95 12.54 -41.58
N GLU A 87 25.71 13.70 -42.18
CA GLU A 87 25.07 14.86 -41.55
C GLU A 87 23.55 14.69 -41.41
N ASP A 88 22.89 14.08 -42.39
CA ASP A 88 21.46 13.77 -42.32
C ASP A 88 21.17 12.67 -41.30
N GLU A 89 22.06 11.69 -41.17
CA GLU A 89 21.95 10.66 -40.13
C GLU A 89 22.13 11.24 -38.72
N LYS A 90 23.08 12.15 -38.54
CA LYS A 90 23.26 12.88 -37.28
C LYS A 90 22.04 13.74 -36.94
N ARG A 91 21.51 14.50 -37.90
CA ARG A 91 20.31 15.33 -37.71
C ARG A 91 19.09 14.47 -37.34
N ALA A 92 18.92 13.34 -38.02
CA ALA A 92 17.83 12.40 -37.72
C ALA A 92 17.98 11.78 -36.32
N ALA A 93 19.20 11.41 -35.91
CA ALA A 93 19.47 10.87 -34.58
C ALA A 93 19.24 11.90 -33.48
N GLU A 94 19.67 13.16 -33.69
CA GLU A 94 19.42 14.27 -32.75
C GLU A 94 17.92 14.58 -32.62
N ARG A 95 17.20 14.65 -33.74
CA ARG A 95 15.74 14.84 -33.76
C ARG A 95 15.04 13.74 -32.97
N HIS A 96 15.40 12.49 -33.21
CA HIS A 96 14.84 11.34 -32.49
C HIS A 96 15.13 11.41 -30.97
N LEU A 97 16.33 11.85 -30.57
CA LEU A 97 16.66 12.09 -29.16
C LEU A 97 15.76 13.16 -28.53
N TRP A 98 15.50 14.26 -29.25
CA TRP A 98 14.62 15.33 -28.78
C TRP A 98 13.15 14.92 -28.74
N GLU A 99 12.68 14.10 -29.69
CA GLU A 99 11.34 13.49 -29.65
C GLU A 99 11.17 12.61 -28.40
N GLN A 100 12.18 11.79 -28.07
CA GLN A 100 12.17 11.01 -26.83
C GLN A 100 12.18 11.88 -25.56
N ARG A 101 12.91 13.01 -25.58
CA ARG A 101 12.88 13.99 -24.48
C ARG A 101 11.51 14.62 -24.34
N LEU A 102 10.85 14.95 -25.45
CA LEU A 102 9.50 15.52 -25.42
C LEU A 102 8.50 14.52 -24.84
N ALA A 103 8.57 13.26 -25.27
CA ALA A 103 7.73 12.20 -24.74
C ALA A 103 7.88 12.06 -23.23
N ARG A 104 9.12 12.06 -22.71
CA ARG A 104 9.39 12.01 -21.27
C ARG A 104 8.88 13.25 -20.53
N ALA A 105 9.09 14.46 -21.07
CA ALA A 105 8.61 15.70 -20.45
C ALA A 105 7.07 15.74 -20.36
N LYS A 106 6.39 15.35 -21.45
CA LYS A 106 4.91 15.23 -21.48
C LYS A 106 4.42 14.19 -20.48
N GLN A 107 5.09 13.03 -20.41
CA GLN A 107 4.74 11.99 -19.46
C GLN A 107 4.92 12.47 -18.01
N ALA A 108 6.00 13.18 -17.69
CA ALA A 108 6.23 13.73 -16.35
C ALA A 108 5.13 14.73 -15.96
N LEU A 109 4.79 15.68 -16.85
CA LEU A 109 3.70 16.63 -16.65
C LEU A 109 2.36 15.93 -16.42
N ALA A 110 1.98 15.01 -17.31
CA ALA A 110 0.72 14.28 -17.20
C ALA A 110 0.64 13.43 -15.93
N SER A 111 1.75 12.79 -15.55
CA SER A 111 1.83 12.00 -14.31
C SER A 111 1.68 12.89 -13.08
N TYR A 112 2.31 14.07 -13.07
CA TYR A 112 2.19 15.02 -11.98
C TYR A 112 0.78 15.58 -11.86
N MET A 113 0.15 15.98 -12.97
CA MET A 113 -1.24 16.44 -13.00
C MET A 113 -2.19 15.38 -12.43
N LYS A 114 -2.04 14.13 -12.86
CA LYS A 114 -2.86 13.01 -12.36
C LYS A 114 -2.64 12.78 -10.86
N ALA A 115 -1.38 12.73 -10.41
CA ALA A 115 -1.05 12.46 -9.02
C ALA A 115 -1.52 13.58 -8.06
N THR A 116 -1.64 14.81 -8.55
CA THR A 116 -2.02 16.00 -7.76
C THR A 116 -3.44 16.50 -8.05
N ARG A 117 -4.31 15.66 -8.63
CA ARG A 117 -5.71 15.99 -8.91
C ARG A 117 -6.53 16.15 -7.63
N TYR A 118 -6.30 15.28 -6.65
CA TYR A 118 -6.95 15.27 -5.33
C TYR A 118 -6.01 15.83 -4.26
N PRO A 119 -6.55 16.44 -3.19
CA PRO A 119 -5.73 16.85 -2.05
C PRO A 119 -5.01 15.65 -1.42
N PRO A 120 -3.82 15.82 -0.84
CA PRO A 120 -3.09 14.72 -0.20
C PRO A 120 -3.86 14.08 0.96
N GLU A 121 -4.75 14.84 1.60
CA GLU A 121 -5.61 14.40 2.69
C GLU A 121 -6.84 13.60 2.24
N SER A 122 -7.09 13.46 0.94
CA SER A 122 -8.26 12.75 0.38
C SER A 122 -7.85 11.99 -0.88
N ARG A 123 -7.57 10.70 -0.73
CA ARG A 123 -7.05 9.84 -1.82
C ARG A 123 -8.04 8.72 -2.15
N PRO A 124 -8.17 8.31 -3.42
CA PRO A 124 -8.94 7.13 -3.77
C PRO A 124 -8.34 5.88 -3.11
N ALA A 125 -9.18 4.95 -2.70
CA ALA A 125 -8.76 3.68 -2.10
C ALA A 125 -7.83 2.87 -3.02
N SER A 126 -7.98 3.02 -4.34
CA SER A 126 -7.19 2.30 -5.35
C SER A 126 -5.70 2.67 -5.37
N GLU A 127 -5.33 3.84 -4.85
CA GLU A 127 -3.93 4.28 -4.81
C GLU A 127 -3.15 3.70 -3.61
N HIS A 128 -3.85 3.39 -2.52
CA HIS A 128 -3.26 2.93 -1.27
C HIS A 128 -4.03 1.72 -0.71
N PRO A 129 -4.08 0.58 -1.43
CA PRO A 129 -4.86 -0.58 -1.00
C PRO A 129 -4.37 -1.15 0.34
N ASP A 130 -3.07 -1.03 0.63
CA ASP A 130 -2.44 -1.42 1.90
C ASP A 130 -2.93 -0.57 3.07
N GLN A 131 -3.31 0.68 2.85
CA GLN A 131 -3.86 1.58 3.87
C GLN A 131 -5.36 1.34 4.12
N MET A 132 -6.04 0.56 3.28
CA MET A 132 -7.48 0.26 3.44
C MET A 132 -7.75 -0.89 4.41
N GLU A 133 -6.71 -1.61 4.82
CA GLU A 133 -6.75 -2.66 5.83
C GLU A 133 -6.09 -2.17 7.13
N LEU A 134 -6.51 -2.73 8.27
CA LEU A 134 -5.83 -2.51 9.54
C LEU A 134 -4.52 -3.31 9.58
N ALA A 135 -3.53 -2.81 10.33
CA ALA A 135 -2.27 -3.51 10.54
C ALA A 135 -2.45 -4.74 11.45
N GLU A 136 -2.95 -5.83 10.89
CA GLU A 136 -3.10 -7.15 11.51
C GLU A 136 -2.14 -8.16 10.85
N PRO A 137 -0.82 -8.04 11.10
CA PRO A 137 0.15 -8.78 10.33
C PRO A 137 0.02 -10.28 10.56
N GLU A 138 0.02 -11.02 9.46
CA GLU A 138 0.14 -12.46 9.41
C GLU A 138 1.43 -12.82 8.68
N ARG A 139 2.23 -13.70 9.29
CA ARG A 139 3.48 -14.17 8.72
C ARG A 139 3.64 -15.66 8.89
N THR A 140 4.18 -16.30 7.86
CA THR A 140 4.51 -17.72 7.87
C THR A 140 6.00 -17.87 7.64
N ARG A 141 6.64 -18.73 8.44
CA ARG A 141 8.08 -18.99 8.36
C ARG A 141 8.39 -20.44 8.71
N PRO A 142 9.52 -21.03 8.27
CA PRO A 142 9.93 -22.35 8.75
C PRO A 142 10.02 -22.39 10.28
N LEU A 143 9.56 -23.47 10.91
CA LEU A 143 9.64 -23.63 12.37
C LEU A 143 11.10 -23.64 12.84
N SER A 144 11.98 -24.36 12.14
CA SER A 144 13.42 -24.35 12.39
C SER A 144 14.20 -24.21 11.08
N ARG A 145 15.48 -23.83 11.19
CA ARG A 145 16.39 -23.77 10.03
C ARG A 145 16.66 -25.15 9.44
N ASP A 146 16.57 -26.19 10.27
CA ASP A 146 16.93 -27.56 9.90
C ASP A 146 15.73 -28.37 9.38
N SER A 147 14.50 -27.87 9.55
CA SER A 147 13.27 -28.50 9.06
C SER A 147 12.33 -27.46 8.46
N SER A 148 12.27 -27.43 7.12
CA SER A 148 11.34 -26.59 6.36
C SER A 148 9.95 -27.23 6.16
N ASP A 149 9.78 -28.49 6.57
CA ASP A 149 8.56 -29.27 6.36
C ASP A 149 7.39 -28.76 7.23
N VAL A 150 7.72 -28.10 8.34
CA VAL A 150 6.77 -27.43 9.22
C VAL A 150 6.95 -25.93 9.10
N GLN A 151 5.87 -25.26 8.73
CA GLN A 151 5.74 -23.81 8.69
C GLN A 151 5.00 -23.34 9.94
N LEU A 152 5.56 -22.35 10.62
CA LEU A 152 4.97 -21.64 11.74
C LEU A 152 4.20 -20.44 11.21
N ARG A 153 2.89 -20.43 11.44
CA ARG A 153 1.98 -19.32 11.15
C ARG A 153 1.81 -18.48 12.40
N LEU A 154 2.07 -17.18 12.26
CA LEU A 154 2.02 -16.19 13.34
C LEU A 154 1.09 -15.07 12.90
N LYS A 155 0.09 -14.75 13.72
CA LYS A 155 -0.80 -13.61 13.48
C LYS A 155 -0.96 -12.80 14.76
N GLN A 156 -1.18 -11.50 14.64
CA GLN A 156 -1.60 -10.64 15.75
C GLN A 156 -2.73 -9.71 15.30
N ASP A 157 -3.69 -9.45 16.17
CA ASP A 157 -4.86 -8.60 15.86
C ASP A 157 -4.54 -7.08 15.87
N ARG A 158 -3.37 -6.70 16.41
CA ARG A 158 -2.86 -5.33 16.39
C ARG A 158 -1.36 -5.27 16.62
N VAL A 159 -0.71 -4.27 16.02
CA VAL A 159 0.68 -3.89 16.32
C VAL A 159 0.72 -2.72 17.31
N PHE A 160 -0.24 -1.82 17.23
CA PHE A 160 -0.37 -0.65 18.09
C PHE A 160 -1.27 -0.97 19.27
N VAL A 161 -0.78 -0.74 20.49
CA VAL A 161 -1.51 -1.03 21.74
C VAL A 161 -1.47 0.20 22.65
N VAL A 162 -2.64 0.63 23.12
CA VAL A 162 -2.78 1.87 23.87
C VAL A 162 -3.49 1.63 25.20
N GLY A 163 -2.82 1.98 26.30
CA GLY A 163 -3.37 1.92 27.66
C GLY A 163 -3.93 0.54 28.04
N ASP A 164 -5.24 0.46 28.22
CA ASP A 164 -5.93 -0.75 28.68
C ASP A 164 -6.30 -1.73 27.56
N GLU A 165 -5.84 -1.50 26.34
CA GLU A 165 -6.07 -2.40 25.22
C GLU A 165 -5.45 -3.79 25.44
N VAL A 166 -6.12 -4.78 24.85
CA VAL A 166 -5.69 -6.17 24.83
C VAL A 166 -5.30 -6.51 23.40
N VAL A 167 -4.13 -7.13 23.23
CA VAL A 167 -3.68 -7.73 21.97
C VAL A 167 -3.81 -9.25 22.06
N HIS A 168 -4.20 -9.87 20.95
CA HIS A 168 -4.24 -11.31 20.78
C HIS A 168 -3.18 -11.74 19.77
N PHE A 169 -2.43 -12.77 20.14
CA PHE A 169 -1.42 -13.41 19.30
C PHE A 169 -1.90 -14.82 18.97
N PHE A 170 -1.73 -15.23 17.72
CA PHE A 170 -2.14 -16.53 17.23
C PHE A 170 -0.92 -17.27 16.69
N VAL A 171 -0.78 -18.52 17.09
CA VAL A 171 0.32 -19.40 16.71
C VAL A 171 -0.27 -20.71 16.21
N GLY A 172 0.01 -21.04 14.95
CA GLY A 172 -0.38 -22.32 14.35
C GLY A 172 0.77 -22.92 13.57
N CYS A 173 0.68 -24.21 13.27
CA CYS A 173 1.66 -24.89 12.43
C CYS A 173 0.99 -25.52 11.22
N GLU A 174 1.66 -25.45 10.08
CA GLU A 174 1.17 -25.92 8.80
C GLU A 174 2.28 -26.70 8.07
N ASP A 175 1.92 -27.53 7.10
CA ASP A 175 2.88 -28.15 6.20
C ASP A 175 3.10 -27.33 4.91
N ALA A 176 3.93 -27.84 4.01
CA ALA A 176 4.20 -27.21 2.71
C ALA A 176 2.94 -27.05 1.82
N ARG A 177 1.82 -27.72 2.14
CA ARG A 177 0.54 -27.61 1.44
C ARG A 177 -0.45 -26.71 2.19
N ARG A 178 -0.01 -25.99 3.22
CA ARG A 178 -0.84 -25.17 4.13
C ARG A 178 -1.91 -25.98 4.86
N MET A 179 -1.65 -27.27 5.09
CA MET A 179 -2.53 -28.09 5.91
C MET A 179 -2.09 -27.98 7.38
N PRO A 180 -3.02 -27.81 8.33
CA PRO A 180 -2.69 -27.75 9.75
C PRO A 180 -1.88 -28.97 10.21
N ARG A 181 -0.89 -28.71 11.07
CA ARG A 181 0.01 -29.70 11.69
C ARG A 181 -0.07 -29.57 13.21
N PRO A 182 -0.13 -30.69 13.94
CA PRO A 182 -0.11 -30.64 15.40
C PRO A 182 1.15 -29.95 15.91
N CYS A 183 0.98 -28.91 16.72
CA CYS A 183 2.07 -28.30 17.46
C CYS A 183 1.60 -27.80 18.82
N GLN A 184 2.52 -27.32 19.63
CA GLN A 184 2.26 -26.80 20.96
C GLN A 184 3.16 -25.60 21.24
N VAL A 185 2.63 -24.62 21.97
CA VAL A 185 3.43 -23.55 22.55
C VAL A 185 4.05 -24.07 23.86
N VAL A 186 5.38 -24.15 23.90
CA VAL A 186 6.15 -24.67 25.04
C VAL A 186 6.31 -23.58 26.11
N SER A 187 6.59 -22.35 25.68
CA SER A 187 6.70 -21.19 26.56
C SER A 187 6.44 -19.91 25.77
N ALA A 188 5.98 -18.88 26.47
CA ALA A 188 5.91 -17.53 25.93
C ALA A 188 6.19 -16.49 27.02
N THR A 189 6.93 -15.43 26.67
CA THR A 189 7.34 -14.38 27.62
C THR A 189 7.33 -13.00 26.96
N ALA A 190 6.68 -12.04 27.62
CA ALA A 190 6.68 -10.63 27.24
C ALA A 190 7.77 -9.85 27.98
N HIS A 191 8.50 -8.99 27.27
CA HIS A 191 9.55 -8.13 27.81
C HIS A 191 9.77 -6.90 26.92
N GLU A 192 10.63 -5.98 27.35
CA GLU A 192 11.05 -4.83 26.55
C GLU A 192 11.91 -5.31 25.36
N ALA A 193 11.67 -4.81 24.15
CA ALA A 193 12.46 -5.23 23.00
C ALA A 193 13.94 -4.79 23.14
N GLU A 194 14.88 -5.61 22.67
CA GLU A 194 16.31 -5.42 22.98
C GLU A 194 16.91 -4.13 22.40
N HIS A 195 16.29 -3.56 21.36
CA HIS A 195 16.73 -2.30 20.74
C HIS A 195 16.30 -1.05 21.52
N MET A 196 15.44 -1.18 22.52
CA MET A 196 14.92 -0.05 23.28
C MET A 196 15.93 0.43 24.33
N PRO A 197 16.05 1.75 24.56
CA PRO A 197 16.90 2.27 25.62
C PRO A 197 16.43 1.77 26.99
N GLY A 198 17.32 1.13 27.75
CA GLY A 198 16.99 0.58 29.07
C GLY A 198 16.30 -0.79 29.03
N ALA A 199 16.37 -1.52 27.91
CA ALA A 199 15.95 -2.91 27.83
C ALA A 199 16.47 -3.74 29.02
N ASP A 200 15.70 -4.75 29.42
CA ASP A 200 15.90 -5.58 30.62
C ASP A 200 15.67 -4.89 31.97
N SER A 201 15.03 -3.70 32.00
CA SER A 201 14.68 -3.05 33.27
C SER A 201 13.50 -3.69 33.99
N VAL A 202 12.56 -4.27 33.23
CA VAL A 202 11.38 -4.97 33.74
C VAL A 202 11.57 -6.49 33.64
N VAL A 203 11.15 -7.20 34.71
CA VAL A 203 11.15 -8.66 34.73
C VAL A 203 10.22 -9.21 33.64
N PRO A 204 10.67 -10.15 32.80
CA PRO A 204 9.82 -10.77 31.77
C PRO A 204 8.57 -11.41 32.37
N VAL A 205 7.44 -11.23 31.70
CA VAL A 205 6.13 -11.71 32.15
C VAL A 205 5.72 -12.94 31.34
N PRO A 206 5.45 -14.10 31.96
CA PRO A 206 5.00 -15.28 31.23
C PRO A 206 3.61 -15.06 30.65
N LEU A 207 3.40 -15.52 29.42
CA LEU A 207 2.11 -15.54 28.74
C LEU A 207 1.65 -16.98 28.51
N VAL A 208 0.34 -17.19 28.61
CA VAL A 208 -0.29 -18.48 28.35
C VAL A 208 -0.92 -18.44 26.96
N PHE A 209 -0.71 -19.51 26.21
CA PHE A 209 -1.31 -19.75 24.91
C PHE A 209 -2.17 -21.02 24.99
N SER A 210 -3.45 -20.92 24.61
CA SER A 210 -4.41 -22.04 24.65
C SER A 210 -5.18 -22.17 23.33
N ASP A 211 -5.66 -23.37 23.04
CA ASP A 211 -6.51 -23.74 21.89
C ASP A 211 -7.80 -24.37 22.45
N ASP A 212 -8.52 -23.58 23.24
CA ASP A 212 -9.66 -23.99 24.06
C ASP A 212 -10.97 -23.28 23.69
N GLY A 213 -10.97 -22.47 22.62
CA GLY A 213 -12.11 -21.65 22.20
C GLY A 213 -12.43 -20.51 23.18
N ALA A 214 -11.47 -20.12 24.03
CA ALA A 214 -11.62 -19.04 25.00
C ALA A 214 -10.54 -17.95 24.79
N GLY A 215 -10.73 -16.80 25.45
CA GLY A 215 -9.67 -15.79 25.53
C GLY A 215 -9.26 -15.13 24.19
N GLY A 216 -10.12 -15.19 23.17
CA GLY A 216 -9.85 -14.68 21.82
C GLY A 216 -9.67 -15.79 20.79
N ASP A 217 -9.56 -17.05 21.22
CA ASP A 217 -9.59 -18.22 20.35
C ASP A 217 -11.01 -18.45 19.81
N ALA A 218 -11.13 -18.62 18.49
CA ALA A 218 -12.42 -18.73 17.81
C ALA A 218 -13.00 -20.15 17.86
N LEU A 219 -12.15 -21.18 17.87
CA LEU A 219 -12.57 -22.57 17.81
C LEU A 219 -11.60 -23.46 18.59
N SER A 220 -12.11 -24.16 19.60
CA SER A 220 -11.31 -25.09 20.39
C SER A 220 -10.76 -26.24 19.56
N SER A 221 -9.50 -26.60 19.81
CA SER A 221 -8.79 -27.74 19.23
C SER A 221 -8.67 -27.67 17.69
N ASP A 222 -8.55 -26.47 17.14
CA ASP A 222 -8.35 -26.26 15.70
C ASP A 222 -6.87 -26.19 15.29
N GLY A 223 -5.96 -26.21 16.27
CA GLY A 223 -4.52 -26.12 16.09
C GLY A 223 -3.97 -24.68 16.12
N THR A 224 -4.82 -23.69 16.42
CA THR A 224 -4.45 -22.28 16.56
C THR A 224 -4.39 -21.88 18.03
N PHE A 225 -3.18 -21.79 18.57
CA PHE A 225 -2.98 -21.34 19.94
C PHE A 225 -3.11 -19.83 20.04
N THR A 226 -3.97 -19.37 20.93
CA THR A 226 -4.20 -17.94 21.18
C THR A 226 -3.61 -17.51 22.51
N GLY A 227 -2.77 -16.48 22.46
CA GLY A 227 -2.22 -15.80 23.63
C GLY A 227 -2.81 -14.40 23.79
N ARG A 228 -3.13 -14.04 25.03
CA ARG A 228 -3.71 -12.73 25.37
C ARG A 228 -2.73 -11.88 26.18
N PHE A 229 -2.54 -10.63 25.79
CA PHE A 229 -1.66 -9.71 26.50
C PHE A 229 -2.27 -8.31 26.67
N GLN A 230 -2.22 -7.79 27.89
CA GLN A 230 -2.62 -6.45 28.29
C GLN A 230 -1.46 -5.80 29.07
N PRO A 231 -0.57 -5.05 28.38
CA PRO A 231 0.66 -4.54 28.99
C PRO A 231 0.43 -3.75 30.29
N SER A 232 -0.60 -2.91 30.32
CA SER A 232 -0.98 -2.08 31.48
C SER A 232 -1.27 -2.87 32.76
N LYS A 233 -1.74 -4.11 32.63
CA LYS A 233 -2.10 -4.98 33.77
C LYS A 233 -1.10 -6.12 34.00
N GLN A 234 -0.14 -6.28 33.11
CA GLN A 234 0.79 -7.41 33.08
C GLN A 234 2.24 -6.90 33.04
N GLY A 235 2.63 -6.07 34.01
CA GLY A 235 4.02 -5.69 34.25
C GLY A 235 4.52 -4.42 33.57
N PHE A 236 3.75 -3.83 32.64
CA PHE A 236 4.20 -2.68 31.84
C PHE A 236 3.30 -1.42 31.97
N PRO A 237 2.80 -1.03 33.16
CA PRO A 237 1.83 0.06 33.30
C PRO A 237 2.35 1.44 32.86
N LEU A 238 3.66 1.67 32.99
CA LEU A 238 4.31 2.96 32.70
C LEU A 238 5.27 2.90 31.52
N TYR A 239 5.46 1.71 30.93
CA TYR A 239 6.36 1.53 29.81
C TYR A 239 5.78 2.18 28.56
N SER A 240 6.64 2.81 27.75
CA SER A 240 6.27 3.37 26.45
C SER A 240 7.35 3.00 25.46
N GLY A 241 7.01 2.22 24.43
CA GLY A 241 8.00 1.67 23.52
C GLY A 241 7.59 0.34 22.90
N THR A 242 8.56 -0.33 22.29
CA THR A 242 8.34 -1.66 21.69
C THR A 242 8.44 -2.76 22.75
N LEU A 243 7.36 -3.53 22.91
CA LEU A 243 7.37 -4.76 23.71
C LEU A 243 7.47 -5.97 22.78
N ARG A 244 8.30 -6.94 23.18
CA ARG A 244 8.47 -8.21 22.48
C ARG A 244 7.83 -9.35 23.27
N VAL A 245 7.11 -10.21 22.56
CA VAL A 245 6.62 -11.49 23.07
C VAL A 245 7.37 -12.60 22.38
N ASP A 246 8.32 -13.24 23.07
CA ASP A 246 8.96 -14.46 22.57
C ASP A 246 8.07 -15.67 22.80
N VAL A 247 8.10 -16.60 21.85
CA VAL A 247 7.33 -17.84 21.88
C VAL A 247 8.22 -18.99 21.43
N GLN A 248 8.25 -20.07 22.21
CA GLN A 248 8.86 -21.34 21.83
C GLN A 248 7.76 -22.32 21.42
N VAL A 249 7.92 -22.94 20.26
CA VAL A 249 6.90 -23.79 19.64
C VAL A 249 7.53 -25.12 19.26
N ARG A 250 6.81 -26.22 19.53
CA ARG A 250 7.25 -27.57 19.20
C ARG A 250 6.23 -28.25 18.30
N SER A 251 6.70 -28.89 17.24
CA SER A 251 5.91 -29.72 16.32
C SER A 251 6.65 -31.02 16.04
N GLY A 252 6.05 -32.15 16.42
CA GLY A 252 6.73 -33.44 16.37
C GLY A 252 8.03 -33.45 17.19
N GLY A 253 9.15 -33.78 16.55
CA GLY A 253 10.49 -33.79 17.15
C GLY A 253 11.28 -32.49 16.99
N THR A 254 10.67 -31.44 16.43
CA THR A 254 11.34 -30.18 16.11
C THR A 254 10.81 -29.06 16.99
N GLU A 255 11.72 -28.22 17.48
CA GLU A 255 11.41 -27.02 18.26
C GLU A 255 11.95 -25.79 17.53
N GLY A 256 11.24 -24.68 17.66
CA GLY A 256 11.58 -23.41 17.04
C GLY A 256 11.09 -22.25 17.88
N SER A 257 11.80 -21.12 17.80
CA SER A 257 11.39 -19.88 18.43
C SER A 257 10.68 -18.98 17.44
N ALA A 258 9.90 -18.04 17.94
CA ALA A 258 9.33 -16.90 17.25
C ALA A 258 9.12 -15.75 18.22
N PHE A 259 8.76 -14.59 17.69
CA PHE A 259 8.39 -13.46 18.52
C PHE A 259 7.19 -12.72 17.93
N PHE A 260 6.64 -11.78 18.67
CA PHE A 260 5.74 -10.73 18.20
C PHE A 260 6.23 -9.41 18.77
N ASP A 261 6.12 -8.33 17.99
CA ASP A 261 6.42 -6.99 18.48
C ASP A 261 5.12 -6.17 18.49
N ILE A 262 4.94 -5.42 19.57
CA ILE A 262 3.88 -4.40 19.68
C ILE A 262 4.50 -3.07 20.07
N MET A 263 3.94 -1.97 19.56
CA MET A 263 4.28 -0.62 19.97
C MET A 263 3.25 -0.17 21.00
N TYR A 264 3.70 -0.05 22.25
CA TYR A 264 2.83 0.25 23.39
C TYR A 264 2.94 1.71 23.82
N THR A 265 1.80 2.37 23.95
CA THR A 265 1.66 3.71 24.54
C THR A 265 0.81 3.61 25.81
N PRO A 266 1.36 3.89 27.01
CA PRO A 266 0.67 3.61 28.27
C PRO A 266 -0.49 4.57 28.56
N SER A 267 -0.36 5.82 28.12
CA SER A 267 -1.42 6.82 28.23
C SER A 267 -1.58 7.54 26.89
N PRO A 268 -2.75 7.47 26.24
CA PRO A 268 -2.95 8.13 24.95
C PRO A 268 -2.82 9.66 25.08
N PRO A 269 -2.17 10.33 24.12
CA PRO A 269 -1.99 11.79 24.13
C PRO A 269 -3.31 12.53 23.85
N ALA A 270 -4.28 11.86 23.24
CA ALA A 270 -5.64 12.32 23.02
C ALA A 270 -6.60 11.13 22.91
N LYS A 271 -7.90 11.37 23.11
CA LYS A 271 -8.95 10.35 22.93
C LYS A 271 -10.01 10.85 21.97
N PHE A 272 -10.41 10.02 21.01
CA PHE A 272 -11.60 10.32 20.23
C PHE A 272 -12.84 10.31 21.13
N THR A 273 -13.77 11.23 20.87
CA THR A 273 -15.03 11.32 21.61
C THR A 273 -16.13 10.42 21.02
N GLY A 274 -15.89 9.85 19.84
CA GLY A 274 -16.88 9.09 19.07
C GLY A 274 -17.97 9.95 18.41
N ARG A 275 -17.98 11.27 18.65
CA ARG A 275 -18.90 12.19 18.00
C ARG A 275 -18.34 12.61 16.65
N VAL A 276 -19.15 12.46 15.61
CA VAL A 276 -18.85 12.92 14.25
C VAL A 276 -19.96 13.87 13.81
N ARG A 277 -19.56 15.04 13.29
CA ARG A 277 -20.47 16.00 12.67
C ARG A 277 -20.08 16.13 11.22
N GLU A 278 -21.04 16.02 10.33
CA GLU A 278 -20.81 16.18 8.89
C GLU A 278 -21.30 17.54 8.38
N VAL A 279 -20.60 18.09 7.39
CA VAL A 279 -20.99 19.32 6.69
C VAL A 279 -20.53 19.24 5.24
N LEU A 280 -21.37 19.66 4.31
CA LEU A 280 -20.95 19.94 2.94
C LEU A 280 -20.41 21.37 2.85
N GLU A 281 -19.13 21.54 2.52
CA GLU A 281 -18.47 22.83 2.40
C GLU A 281 -17.69 22.92 1.10
N GLN A 282 -17.94 23.98 0.31
CA GLN A 282 -17.23 24.25 -0.95
C GLN A 282 -17.25 23.06 -1.93
N GLY A 283 -18.36 22.31 -1.93
CA GLY A 283 -18.56 21.13 -2.78
C GLY A 283 -17.72 19.92 -2.37
N SER A 284 -17.24 19.85 -1.13
CA SER A 284 -16.61 18.67 -0.54
C SER A 284 -17.31 18.31 0.76
N LEU A 285 -17.33 17.02 1.12
CA LEU A 285 -17.94 16.55 2.36
C LEU A 285 -16.88 16.54 3.48
N GLN A 286 -17.19 17.23 4.57
CA GLN A 286 -16.32 17.37 5.74
C GLN A 286 -16.87 16.52 6.88
N LEU A 287 -16.03 15.68 7.47
CA LEU A 287 -16.33 14.93 8.68
C LEU A 287 -15.49 15.52 9.83
N TYR A 288 -16.16 16.20 10.76
CA TYR A 288 -15.56 16.76 11.96
C TYR A 288 -15.66 15.75 13.10
N LEU A 289 -14.53 15.13 13.43
CA LEU A 289 -14.40 14.15 14.50
C LEU A 289 -14.02 14.86 15.80
N GLY A 290 -14.86 14.74 16.82
CA GLY A 290 -14.57 15.30 18.13
C GLY A 290 -13.42 14.55 18.81
N ILE A 291 -12.40 15.27 19.27
CA ILE A 291 -11.22 14.74 19.95
C ILE A 291 -10.98 15.49 21.26
N ARG A 292 -10.59 14.77 22.32
CA ARG A 292 -10.14 15.35 23.58
C ARG A 292 -8.64 15.20 23.71
N VAL A 293 -7.94 16.32 23.53
CA VAL A 293 -6.48 16.40 23.48
C VAL A 293 -5.93 16.64 24.88
N GLN A 294 -5.05 15.74 25.34
CA GLN A 294 -4.35 15.88 26.62
C GLN A 294 -2.99 16.54 26.44
N LYS A 295 -2.28 16.22 25.35
CA LYS A 295 -1.00 16.81 24.97
C LYS A 295 -1.16 17.61 23.68
N ALA A 296 -0.87 18.92 23.71
CA ALA A 296 -0.86 19.72 22.50
C ALA A 296 0.29 19.29 21.56
N GLY A 297 0.11 19.44 20.26
CA GLY A 297 1.14 19.13 19.26
C GLY A 297 0.55 18.74 17.91
N ARG A 298 1.39 18.20 17.02
CA ARG A 298 0.99 17.81 15.65
C ARG A 298 0.40 16.40 15.64
N TYR A 299 -0.88 16.31 15.32
CA TYR A 299 -1.60 15.04 15.24
C TYR A 299 -1.74 14.61 13.79
N VAL A 300 -1.51 13.33 13.56
CA VAL A 300 -1.91 12.65 12.34
C VAL A 300 -3.10 11.77 12.67
N VAL A 301 -4.19 11.95 11.94
CA VAL A 301 -5.40 11.12 12.05
C VAL A 301 -5.75 10.64 10.66
N ALA A 302 -6.09 9.37 10.52
CA ALA A 302 -6.49 8.76 9.26
C ALA A 302 -7.76 7.94 9.46
N GLY A 303 -8.56 7.86 8.40
CA GLY A 303 -9.78 7.08 8.36
C GLY A 303 -10.03 6.52 6.96
N ARG A 304 -10.79 5.44 6.92
CA ARG A 304 -11.14 4.73 5.69
C ARG A 304 -12.61 4.97 5.42
N VAL A 305 -12.96 5.25 4.18
CA VAL A 305 -14.33 5.50 3.76
C VAL A 305 -14.72 4.43 2.77
N ASP A 306 -15.78 3.71 3.10
CA ASP A 306 -16.43 2.78 2.19
C ASP A 306 -17.73 3.38 1.66
N ASP A 307 -18.22 2.85 0.55
CA ASP A 307 -19.55 3.15 0.03
C ASP A 307 -20.67 2.40 0.78
N GLU A 308 -21.92 2.55 0.33
CA GLU A 308 -23.07 1.87 0.96
C GLU A 308 -22.88 0.34 1.00
N SER A 309 -22.34 -0.24 -0.07
CA SER A 309 -22.12 -1.67 -0.22
C SER A 309 -20.95 -2.22 0.61
N GLY A 310 -20.16 -1.34 1.23
CA GLY A 310 -18.95 -1.69 1.97
C GLY A 310 -17.71 -1.82 1.07
N MET A 311 -17.76 -1.28 -0.15
CA MET A 311 -16.60 -1.23 -1.04
C MET A 311 -15.69 -0.06 -0.64
N PRO A 312 -14.37 -0.29 -0.49
CA PRO A 312 -13.41 0.78 -0.22
C PRO A 312 -13.47 1.88 -1.27
N PHE A 313 -13.72 3.12 -0.85
CA PHE A 313 -13.87 4.28 -1.72
C PHE A 313 -12.70 5.26 -1.56
N ALA A 314 -12.40 5.69 -0.33
CA ALA A 314 -11.39 6.72 -0.09
C ALA A 314 -10.61 6.49 1.21
N HIS A 315 -9.36 6.95 1.21
CA HIS A 315 -8.54 7.15 2.40
C HIS A 315 -8.47 8.65 2.70
N VAL A 316 -8.88 9.04 3.90
CA VAL A 316 -8.89 10.43 4.34
C VAL A 316 -7.97 10.63 5.53
N SER A 317 -7.28 11.76 5.58
CA SER A 317 -6.36 12.05 6.67
C SER A 317 -6.39 13.51 7.11
N PHE A 318 -5.72 13.77 8.23
CA PHE A 318 -5.53 15.06 8.86
C PHE A 318 -4.12 15.10 9.43
N ASN A 319 -3.41 16.20 9.24
CA ASN A 319 -2.05 16.39 9.74
C ASN A 319 -1.81 17.85 10.16
N GLU A 320 -2.34 18.24 11.31
CA GLU A 320 -2.20 19.60 11.83
C GLU A 320 -1.95 19.62 13.35
N GLU A 321 -1.66 20.82 13.85
CA GLU A 321 -1.45 21.06 15.27
C GLU A 321 -2.78 21.22 16.01
N LEU A 322 -2.94 20.46 17.09
CA LEU A 322 -4.06 20.56 18.00
C LEU A 322 -3.64 21.11 19.34
N ARG A 323 -4.49 21.98 19.88
CA ARG A 323 -4.34 22.51 21.25
C ARG A 323 -4.92 21.53 22.25
N GLN A 324 -4.44 21.61 23.50
CA GLN A 324 -5.02 20.86 24.60
C GLN A 324 -6.50 21.24 24.82
N GLY A 325 -7.32 20.25 25.17
CA GLY A 325 -8.76 20.41 25.39
C GLY A 325 -9.61 19.71 24.33
N ASP A 326 -10.90 20.04 24.30
CA ASP A 326 -11.82 19.53 23.28
C ASP A 326 -11.56 20.26 21.95
N GLN A 327 -11.27 19.53 20.89
CA GLN A 327 -11.02 20.02 19.52
C GLN A 327 -11.82 19.18 18.51
N GLU A 328 -11.76 19.56 17.24
CA GLU A 328 -12.28 18.77 16.12
C GLU A 328 -11.16 18.46 15.14
N VAL A 329 -11.17 17.26 14.59
CA VAL A 329 -10.33 16.83 13.46
C VAL A 329 -11.20 16.84 12.22
N LYS A 330 -10.78 17.55 11.18
CA LYS A 330 -11.51 17.65 9.91
C LYS A 330 -10.96 16.64 8.92
N LEU A 331 -11.71 15.59 8.63
CA LEU A 331 -11.44 14.65 7.53
C LEU A 331 -12.23 15.08 6.30
N THR A 332 -11.53 15.42 5.23
CA THR A 332 -12.13 15.92 3.99
C THR A 332 -12.29 14.81 2.97
N ILE A 333 -13.51 14.62 2.47
CA ILE A 333 -13.82 13.82 1.28
C ILE A 333 -13.98 14.80 0.12
N ALA A 334 -13.00 14.83 -0.77
CA ALA A 334 -12.96 15.79 -1.87
C ALA A 334 -14.10 15.56 -2.86
N GLY A 335 -14.79 16.63 -3.28
CA GLY A 335 -15.93 16.52 -4.19
C GLY A 335 -15.57 15.91 -5.55
N ASN A 336 -14.42 16.28 -6.09
CA ASN A 336 -13.97 15.76 -7.39
C ASN A 336 -13.66 14.26 -7.31
N LEU A 337 -13.19 13.77 -6.17
CA LEU A 337 -13.02 12.34 -5.92
C LEU A 337 -14.36 11.60 -5.90
N VAL A 338 -15.39 12.17 -5.27
CA VAL A 338 -16.76 11.61 -5.28
C VAL A 338 -17.30 11.55 -6.71
N LEU A 339 -17.11 12.60 -7.51
CA LEU A 339 -17.58 12.64 -8.90
C LEU A 339 -16.83 11.67 -9.81
N ASP A 340 -15.52 11.49 -9.60
CA ASP A 340 -14.69 10.65 -10.45
C ASP A 340 -14.88 9.15 -10.16
N GLU A 341 -15.02 8.75 -8.88
CA GLU A 341 -15.22 7.34 -8.48
C GLU A 341 -16.70 6.92 -8.41
N ALA A 342 -17.62 7.90 -8.35
CA ALA A 342 -19.08 7.70 -8.29
C ALA A 342 -19.53 6.62 -7.26
N PRO A 343 -19.20 6.79 -5.96
CA PRO A 343 -19.57 5.82 -4.94
C PRO A 343 -21.07 5.81 -4.67
N THR A 344 -21.56 4.70 -4.13
CA THR A 344 -22.94 4.60 -3.63
C THR A 344 -23.08 5.23 -2.25
N PHE A 345 -24.06 6.11 -2.07
CA PHE A 345 -24.38 6.71 -0.77
C PHE A 345 -25.42 5.87 -0.01
N PRO A 346 -25.40 5.88 1.33
CA PRO A 346 -24.54 6.70 2.19
C PRO A 346 -23.12 6.14 2.35
N LEU A 347 -22.13 7.04 2.35
CA LEU A 347 -20.74 6.69 2.66
C LEU A 347 -20.57 6.36 4.14
N LYS A 348 -19.61 5.49 4.46
CA LYS A 348 -19.34 5.01 5.82
C LYS A 348 -17.88 5.21 6.19
N LEU A 349 -17.63 6.00 7.23
CA LEU A 349 -16.30 6.14 7.84
C LEU A 349 -16.05 4.97 8.78
N ARG A 350 -14.92 4.30 8.63
CA ARG A 350 -14.47 3.23 9.52
C ARG A 350 -13.00 3.34 9.90
N ASP A 351 -12.64 2.59 10.95
CA ASP A 351 -11.25 2.33 11.33
C ASP A 351 -10.42 3.61 11.42
N VAL A 352 -10.81 4.50 12.33
CA VAL A 352 -10.13 5.78 12.52
C VAL A 352 -8.95 5.58 13.48
N GLU A 353 -7.76 5.91 13.01
CA GLU A 353 -6.51 5.77 13.73
C GLU A 353 -5.85 7.14 13.91
N GLY A 354 -5.10 7.33 14.99
CA GLY A 354 -4.45 8.60 15.24
C GLY A 354 -3.24 8.51 16.15
N PHE A 355 -2.32 9.46 16.00
CA PHE A 355 -1.14 9.58 16.83
C PHE A 355 -0.64 11.03 16.90
N LEU A 356 0.06 11.34 17.99
CA LEU A 356 0.84 12.57 18.15
C LEU A 356 2.25 12.33 17.61
N LEU A 357 2.72 13.17 16.68
CA LEU A 357 4.11 13.17 16.24
C LEU A 357 5.01 13.75 17.32
N LYS A 358 6.12 13.07 17.59
CA LYS A 358 7.18 13.55 18.48
C LYS A 358 8.31 14.12 17.63
N GLU A 359 8.85 15.26 18.03
CA GLU A 359 10.04 15.83 17.38
C GLU A 359 11.28 14.96 17.57
N ARG A 360 11.34 14.18 18.66
CA ARG A 360 12.48 13.32 19.04
C ARG A 360 12.03 12.08 19.83
N GLY A 361 12.86 11.05 19.77
CA GLY A 361 12.71 9.79 20.52
C GLY A 361 12.18 8.64 19.67
N ASP A 362 12.31 7.44 20.21
CA ASP A 362 11.81 6.19 19.62
C ASP A 362 10.80 5.56 20.59
N PRO A 363 9.55 5.27 20.17
CA PRO A 363 8.97 5.62 18.88
C PRO A 363 8.85 7.12 18.65
N ASP A 364 8.81 7.50 17.36
CA ASP A 364 8.62 8.86 16.84
C ASP A 364 7.19 9.39 17.03
N ARG A 365 6.32 8.60 17.69
CA ARG A 365 4.90 8.90 17.88
C ARG A 365 4.36 8.38 19.20
N GLU A 366 3.32 9.03 19.70
CA GLU A 366 2.46 8.51 20.78
C GLU A 366 1.09 8.16 20.21
N LEU A 367 0.67 6.91 20.39
CA LEU A 367 -0.51 6.36 19.73
C LEU A 367 -1.79 6.70 20.49
N MET A 368 -2.88 6.92 19.75
CA MET A 368 -4.23 7.03 20.30
C MET A 368 -4.96 5.69 20.17
N THR A 369 -5.95 5.46 21.04
CA THR A 369 -6.88 4.34 20.87
C THR A 369 -7.69 4.54 19.60
N SER A 370 -7.60 3.59 18.66
CA SER A 370 -8.32 3.64 17.39
C SER A 370 -9.83 3.42 17.58
N LEU A 371 -10.65 4.02 16.71
CA LEU A 371 -12.06 3.68 16.57
C LEU A 371 -12.22 2.61 15.49
N ARG A 372 -12.27 1.33 15.89
CA ARG A 372 -12.41 0.20 14.98
C ARG A 372 -13.85 0.02 14.48
N GLY A 373 -13.98 -0.49 13.26
CA GLY A 373 -15.26 -0.71 12.58
C GLY A 373 -15.90 0.59 12.11
N TYR A 374 -17.18 0.53 11.73
CA TYR A 374 -17.93 1.70 11.27
C TYR A 374 -18.18 2.69 12.40
N VAL A 375 -17.70 3.92 12.20
CA VAL A 375 -17.74 5.03 13.16
C VAL A 375 -18.87 6.00 12.83
N HIS A 376 -19.10 6.27 11.54
CA HIS A 376 -20.12 7.22 11.07
C HIS A 376 -20.68 6.79 9.73
N THR A 377 -21.97 7.02 9.52
CA THR A 377 -22.66 6.85 8.23
C THR A 377 -23.20 8.21 7.83
N THR A 378 -22.87 8.62 6.61
CA THR A 378 -23.22 9.94 6.11
C THR A 378 -24.68 10.06 5.73
N ASN A 379 -25.19 11.28 5.54
CA ASN A 379 -26.43 11.46 4.81
C ASN A 379 -26.24 11.15 3.31
N ASP A 380 -27.34 10.99 2.60
CA ASP A 380 -27.32 10.88 1.15
C ASP A 380 -27.14 12.26 0.50
N TYR A 381 -26.15 12.37 -0.38
CA TYR A 381 -25.85 13.59 -1.10
C TYR A 381 -25.95 13.37 -2.62
N PRO A 382 -26.70 14.20 -3.37
CA PRO A 382 -26.71 14.10 -4.81
C PRO A 382 -25.40 14.61 -5.41
N GLU A 383 -24.94 14.01 -6.51
CA GLU A 383 -23.69 14.39 -7.20
C GLU A 383 -23.58 15.89 -7.50
N SER A 384 -24.71 16.55 -7.79
CA SER A 384 -24.77 17.98 -8.14
C SER A 384 -24.28 18.94 -7.05
N VAL A 385 -24.14 18.47 -5.80
CA VAL A 385 -23.63 19.29 -4.70
C VAL A 385 -22.11 19.25 -4.57
N PHE A 386 -21.44 18.34 -5.29
CA PHE A 386 -19.99 18.20 -5.26
C PHE A 386 -19.31 19.04 -6.34
N SER A 387 -18.12 19.55 -6.01
CA SER A 387 -17.31 20.35 -6.93
C SER A 387 -16.35 19.45 -7.71
N ASN A 388 -16.22 19.70 -9.01
CA ASN A 388 -15.20 19.04 -9.85
C ASN A 388 -13.83 19.76 -9.81
N ALA A 389 -13.67 20.78 -8.96
CA ALA A 389 -12.45 21.55 -8.87
C ALA A 389 -11.27 20.67 -8.41
N GLU A 390 -10.18 20.70 -9.15
CA GLU A 390 -8.93 20.04 -8.75
C GLU A 390 -8.26 20.78 -7.60
N TRP A 391 -7.53 20.02 -6.79
CA TRP A 391 -6.74 20.57 -5.69
C TRP A 391 -5.75 21.63 -6.18
N GLN A 392 -5.64 22.72 -5.43
CA GLN A 392 -4.71 23.81 -5.71
C GLN A 392 -3.82 24.07 -4.49
N SER A 393 -2.53 24.26 -4.75
CA SER A 393 -1.55 24.74 -3.78
C SER A 393 -0.46 25.53 -4.51
N GLU A 394 0.24 26.42 -3.80
CA GLU A 394 1.38 27.16 -4.36
C GLU A 394 2.45 26.19 -4.89
N GLU A 395 2.70 25.11 -4.14
CA GLU A 395 3.63 24.07 -4.53
C GLU A 395 3.20 23.37 -5.83
N ARG A 396 1.93 22.97 -5.94
CA ARG A 396 1.39 22.36 -7.16
C ARG A 396 1.56 23.27 -8.36
N GLN A 397 1.19 24.55 -8.22
CA GLN A 397 1.31 25.51 -9.31
C GLN A 397 2.76 25.66 -9.77
N ARG A 398 3.69 25.79 -8.82
CA ARG A 398 5.13 25.91 -9.11
C ARG A 398 5.66 24.73 -9.92
N TYR A 399 5.30 23.49 -9.54
CA TYR A 399 5.74 22.29 -10.26
C TYR A 399 5.07 22.16 -11.63
N LEU A 400 3.80 22.52 -11.76
CA LEU A 400 3.13 22.56 -13.07
C LEU A 400 3.80 23.57 -14.00
N ASP A 401 4.18 24.74 -13.49
CA ASP A 401 4.87 25.77 -14.28
C ASP A 401 6.28 25.33 -14.69
N GLU A 402 7.00 24.61 -13.83
CA GLU A 402 8.31 24.01 -14.15
C GLU A 402 8.20 22.92 -15.22
N LEU A 403 7.31 21.95 -15.03
CA LEU A 403 7.11 20.85 -15.98
C LEU A 403 6.58 21.35 -17.33
N ASN A 404 5.73 22.37 -17.34
CA ASN A 404 5.30 23.01 -18.58
C ASN A 404 6.47 23.72 -19.28
N ARG A 405 7.34 24.42 -18.55
CA ARG A 405 8.54 25.04 -19.14
C ARG A 405 9.45 24.00 -19.78
N ASP A 406 9.60 22.83 -19.17
CA ASP A 406 10.37 21.72 -19.76
C ASP A 406 9.78 21.24 -21.08
N VAL A 407 8.46 21.05 -21.13
CA VAL A 407 7.75 20.66 -22.37
C VAL A 407 7.94 21.73 -23.45
N GLN A 408 7.73 23.01 -23.12
CA GLN A 408 7.88 24.11 -24.08
C GLN A 408 9.32 24.26 -24.56
N GLY A 409 10.31 24.12 -23.67
CA GLY A 409 11.72 24.18 -24.02
C GLY A 409 12.15 23.08 -24.99
N VAL A 410 11.59 21.87 -24.86
CA VAL A 410 11.85 20.77 -25.81
C VAL A 410 11.12 20.99 -27.14
N LEU A 411 9.89 21.52 -27.13
CA LEU A 411 9.16 21.85 -28.36
C LEU A 411 9.91 22.88 -29.20
N MET A 412 10.37 23.98 -28.61
CA MET A 412 11.15 25.01 -29.32
C MET A 412 12.43 24.43 -29.94
N ARG A 413 13.10 23.49 -29.25
CA ARG A 413 14.28 22.80 -29.79
C ARG A 413 13.94 21.98 -31.02
N LEU A 414 12.83 21.23 -30.99
CA LEU A 414 12.37 20.44 -32.14
C LEU A 414 11.98 21.31 -33.33
N GLU A 415 11.31 22.45 -33.10
CA GLU A 415 10.95 23.41 -34.15
C GLU A 415 12.18 23.95 -34.88
N THR A 416 13.28 24.23 -34.16
CA THR A 416 14.55 24.66 -34.78
C THR A 416 15.13 23.59 -35.73
N TYR A 417 14.96 22.30 -35.43
CA TYR A 417 15.41 21.22 -36.33
C TYR A 417 14.53 21.10 -37.58
N ASP A 418 13.23 21.38 -37.47
CA ASP A 418 12.30 21.30 -38.59
C ASP A 418 12.43 22.52 -39.54
N GLU A 419 12.88 23.69 -39.05
CA GLU A 419 13.10 24.90 -39.85
C GLU A 419 14.45 24.97 -40.59
N THR A 420 15.40 24.07 -40.29
CA THR A 420 16.74 24.12 -40.93
C THR A 420 16.73 23.35 -42.27
N PRO A 421 16.83 24.02 -43.44
CA PRO A 421 16.80 23.32 -44.73
C PRO A 421 18.03 22.41 -44.91
N PRO A 422 17.89 21.27 -45.63
CA PRO A 422 19.03 20.40 -45.92
C PRO A 422 20.09 21.17 -46.72
N PRO A 423 21.39 20.91 -46.51
CA PRO A 423 22.44 21.53 -47.30
C PRO A 423 22.21 21.21 -48.79
N PRO A 424 22.51 22.15 -49.71
CA PRO A 424 22.37 21.90 -51.13
C PRO A 424 23.24 20.71 -51.54
N PRO A 425 22.78 19.89 -52.52
CA PRO A 425 23.56 18.78 -53.02
C PRO A 425 24.92 19.27 -53.58
N PRO A 426 25.98 18.44 -53.49
CA PRO A 426 27.33 18.81 -53.94
C PRO A 426 27.42 19.10 -55.44
#